data_AF-A0A814X1M3-F1
#
_entry.id   AF-A0A814X1M3-F1
#
_cell.length_a   1.000
_cell.length_b   1.000
_cell.length_c   1.000
_cell.angle_alpha   90.00
_cell.angle_beta   90.00
_cell.angle_gamma   90.00
#
_symmetry.space_group_name_H-M   'P 1'
#
loop_
_entity.id
_entity.type
_entity.pdbx_description
1 polymer ?
#
loop_
_entity_poly.entity_id
_entity_poly.type
_entity_poly.pdbx_seq_one_letter_code
_entity_poly.pdbx_strand_id
1 'polypeptide(L)'
;MNFFYYIFHFIYYPCVGLTIISDYKYSYTNITIMKYIFSLFVFLNASYIQYNIHLTLEKQNPVEQNEIKPIPYGYWIFNYFSCPNSIIEIIIYLSFFLTSHRTSAMASLLVWVFTNQSLSALLNHRWFCRYYKDSYPTKRRALIPFIL
;
A
#
# COMPACT_ATOMS: atom_id res chain seq x y z
N MET A 1 -2.73 -16.46 10.60
CA MET A 1 -3.53 -15.23 10.78
C MET A 1 -4.52 -15.46 11.91
N ASN A 2 -4.69 -14.53 12.86
CA ASN A 2 -5.61 -14.74 14.00
C ASN A 2 -7.07 -14.61 13.53
N PHE A 3 -7.96 -15.48 14.00
CA PHE A 3 -9.38 -15.53 13.62
C PHE A 3 -10.11 -14.20 13.86
N PHE A 4 -9.80 -13.52 14.97
CA PHE A 4 -10.39 -12.22 15.29
C PHE A 4 -10.06 -11.15 14.25
N TYR A 5 -8.82 -11.11 13.76
CA TYR A 5 -8.45 -10.18 12.70
C TYR A 5 -9.23 -10.46 11.42
N TYR A 6 -9.46 -11.73 11.08
CA TYR A 6 -10.24 -12.07 9.90
C TYR A 6 -11.68 -11.53 9.96
N ILE A 7 -12.37 -11.74 11.09
CA ILE A 7 -13.74 -11.22 11.30
C ILE A 7 -13.76 -9.70 11.22
N PHE A 8 -12.81 -9.02 11.86
CA PHE A 8 -12.71 -7.57 11.83
C PHE A 8 -12.64 -7.04 10.39
N HIS A 9 -11.77 -7.62 9.56
CA HIS A 9 -11.63 -7.22 8.16
C HIS A 9 -12.89 -7.53 7.35
N PHE A 10 -13.53 -8.68 7.58
CA PHE A 10 -14.76 -9.05 6.90
C PHE A 10 -15.90 -8.05 7.12
N ILE A 11 -16.01 -7.48 8.33
CA ILE A 11 -16.99 -6.44 8.67
C ILE A 11 -16.55 -5.07 8.16
N TYR A 12 -15.25 -4.76 8.28
CA TYR A 12 -14.69 -3.46 7.94
C TYR A 12 -14.89 -3.08 6.48
N TYR A 13 -14.60 -3.98 5.53
CA TYR A 13 -14.64 -3.64 4.10
C TYR A 13 -16.05 -3.25 3.58
N PRO A 14 -17.14 -3.98 3.89
CA PRO A 14 -18.49 -3.54 3.54
C PRO A 14 -18.88 -2.20 4.17
N CYS A 15 -18.54 -1.97 5.44
CA CYS A 15 -18.84 -0.72 6.14
C CYS A 15 -18.15 0.50 5.49
N VAL A 16 -16.91 0.32 5.02
CA VAL A 16 -16.19 1.35 4.26
C VAL A 16 -16.91 1.67 2.95
N GLY A 17 -17.33 0.65 2.20
CA GLY A 17 -18.08 0.85 0.96
C GLY A 17 -19.39 1.63 1.18
N LEU A 18 -20.15 1.26 2.21
CA LEU A 18 -21.39 1.93 2.58
C LEU A 18 -21.19 3.39 3.00
N THR A 19 -20.15 3.67 3.80
CA THR A 19 -19.85 5.04 4.25
C THR A 19 -19.48 5.94 3.08
N ILE A 20 -18.66 5.47 2.14
CA ILE A 20 -18.32 6.22 0.91
C ILE A 20 -19.57 6.57 0.10
N ILE A 21 -20.47 5.60 -0.12
CA ILE A 21 -21.71 5.82 -0.87
C ILE A 21 -22.61 6.82 -0.15
N SER A 22 -22.72 6.72 1.17
CA SER A 22 -23.54 7.64 1.97
C SER A 22 -23.01 9.08 1.94
N ASP A 23 -21.68 9.25 1.96
CA ASP A 23 -21.02 10.56 2.00
C ASP A 23 -20.99 11.24 0.63
N TYR A 24 -21.14 10.48 -0.46
CA TYR A 24 -21.21 11.03 -1.83
C TYR A 24 -22.31 12.09 -1.99
N LYS A 25 -23.43 11.94 -1.26
CA LYS A 25 -24.57 12.86 -1.33
C LYS A 25 -24.24 14.28 -0.84
N TYR A 26 -23.21 14.44 -0.02
CA TYR A 26 -22.81 15.70 0.59
C TYR A 26 -21.58 16.34 -0.07
N SER A 27 -21.15 15.81 -1.22
CA SER A 27 -19.92 16.25 -1.87
C SER A 27 -20.15 17.37 -2.88
N TYR A 28 -19.57 18.55 -2.64
CA TYR A 28 -19.80 19.78 -3.42
C TYR A 28 -18.64 20.18 -4.34
N THR A 29 -17.63 19.33 -4.55
CA THR A 29 -16.46 19.70 -5.37
C THR A 29 -16.66 19.38 -6.84
N ASN A 30 -16.64 20.39 -7.72
CA ASN A 30 -16.60 20.17 -9.16
C ASN A 30 -15.21 19.67 -9.56
N ILE A 31 -15.12 18.37 -9.90
CA ILE A 31 -13.89 17.77 -10.44
C ILE A 31 -13.86 17.99 -11.95
N THR A 32 -12.79 18.58 -12.46
CA THR A 32 -12.56 18.74 -13.90
C THR A 32 -12.12 17.43 -14.55
N ILE A 33 -12.50 17.23 -15.83
CA ILE A 33 -12.10 16.07 -16.64
C ILE A 33 -10.58 15.81 -16.61
N MET A 34 -9.76 16.87 -16.62
CA MET A 34 -8.31 16.76 -16.54
C MET A 34 -7.83 16.06 -15.25
N LYS A 35 -8.51 16.29 -14.12
CA LYS A 35 -8.19 15.62 -12.84
C LYS A 35 -8.53 14.13 -12.89
N TYR A 36 -9.64 13.76 -13.54
CA TYR A 36 -9.98 12.36 -13.75
C TYR A 36 -8.96 11.64 -14.63
N ILE A 37 -8.55 12.25 -15.75
CA ILE A 37 -7.53 11.70 -16.65
C ILE A 37 -6.22 11.52 -15.90
N PHE A 38 -5.77 12.56 -15.18
CA PHE A 38 -4.55 12.49 -14.39
C PHE A 38 -4.62 11.38 -13.33
N SER A 39 -5.72 11.31 -12.58
CA SER A 39 -5.86 10.31 -11.53
C SER A 39 -5.92 8.88 -12.09
N LEU A 40 -6.63 8.67 -13.19
CA LEU A 40 -6.66 7.39 -13.90
C LEU A 40 -5.26 6.98 -14.36
N PHE A 41 -4.48 7.92 -14.90
CA PHE A 41 -3.10 7.68 -15.27
C PHE A 41 -2.25 7.25 -14.07
N VAL A 42 -2.35 7.95 -12.93
CA VAL A 42 -1.65 7.56 -11.70
C VAL A 42 -2.08 6.17 -11.22
N PHE A 43 -3.38 5.89 -11.21
CA PHE A 43 -3.95 4.61 -10.80
C PHE A 43 -3.42 3.45 -11.64
N LEU A 44 -3.43 3.58 -12.97
CA LEU A 44 -2.98 2.53 -13.89
C LEU A 44 -1.49 2.26 -13.75
N ASN A 45 -0.67 3.32 -13.68
CA ASN A 45 0.78 3.17 -13.48
C ASN A 45 1.10 2.53 -12.13
N ALA A 46 0.46 2.99 -11.05
CA ALA A 46 0.66 2.41 -9.72
C ALA A 46 0.22 0.95 -9.67
N SER A 47 -0.91 0.61 -10.28
CA SER A 47 -1.41 -0.78 -10.37
C SER A 47 -0.46 -1.68 -11.17
N TYR A 48 0.10 -1.16 -12.27
CA TYR A 48 1.10 -1.89 -13.06
C TYR A 48 2.39 -2.14 -12.26
N ILE A 49 2.87 -1.14 -11.51
CA ILE A 49 4.03 -1.29 -10.64
C ILE A 49 3.73 -2.31 -9.52
N GLN A 50 2.56 -2.21 -8.88
CA GLN A 50 2.11 -3.13 -7.83
C GLN A 50 2.09 -4.58 -8.33
N TYR A 51 1.56 -4.80 -9.54
CA TYR A 51 1.53 -6.12 -10.17
C TYR A 51 2.93 -6.69 -10.36
N ASN A 52 3.88 -5.92 -10.90
CA ASN A 52 5.26 -6.36 -11.09
C ASN A 52 5.97 -6.68 -9.75
N ILE A 53 5.69 -5.90 -8.71
CA ILE A 53 6.18 -6.16 -7.35
C ILE A 53 5.67 -7.52 -6.86
N HIS A 54 4.37 -7.79 -6.97
CA HIS A 54 3.78 -9.05 -6.53
C HIS A 54 4.33 -10.25 -7.32
N LEU A 55 4.48 -10.14 -8.63
CA LEU A 55 5.11 -11.19 -9.44
C LEU A 55 6.55 -11.48 -9.00
N THR A 56 7.30 -10.45 -8.63
CA THR A 56 8.69 -10.62 -8.15
C THR A 56 8.71 -11.32 -6.80
N LEU A 57 7.81 -10.93 -5.88
CA LEU A 57 7.69 -11.56 -4.57
C LEU A 57 7.22 -13.01 -4.66
N GLU A 58 6.30 -13.30 -5.58
CA GLU A 58 5.78 -14.65 -5.81
C GLU A 58 6.88 -15.60 -6.30
N LYS A 59 7.70 -15.16 -7.27
CA LYS A 59 8.86 -15.91 -7.76
C LYS A 59 9.92 -16.19 -6.69
N GLN A 60 9.91 -15.41 -5.61
CA GLN A 60 10.86 -15.49 -4.50
C GLN A 60 10.21 -16.06 -3.24
N ASN A 61 8.95 -16.47 -3.30
CA ASN A 61 8.33 -17.12 -2.16
C ASN A 61 8.93 -18.52 -2.01
N PRO A 62 9.36 -18.89 -0.79
CA PRO A 62 9.85 -20.23 -0.54
C PRO A 62 8.75 -21.25 -0.84
N VAL A 63 9.15 -22.39 -1.40
CA VAL A 63 8.22 -23.48 -1.74
C VAL A 63 7.76 -24.19 -0.47
N GLU A 64 8.62 -24.25 0.55
CA GLU A 64 8.30 -24.82 1.86
C GLU A 64 7.98 -23.73 2.90
N GLN A 65 6.95 -23.95 3.71
CA GLN A 65 6.52 -22.99 4.74
C GLN A 65 7.56 -22.75 5.85
N ASN A 66 8.51 -23.67 6.02
CA ASN A 66 9.57 -23.57 7.02
C ASN A 66 10.83 -22.87 6.50
N GLU A 67 10.90 -22.56 5.20
CA GLU A 67 12.03 -21.87 4.63
C GLU A 67 11.95 -20.36 4.87
N ILE A 68 13.12 -19.80 5.14
CA ILE A 68 13.28 -18.39 5.45
C ILE A 68 12.99 -17.57 4.19
N LYS A 69 12.03 -16.63 4.29
CA LYS A 69 11.66 -15.75 3.17
C LYS A 69 12.86 -14.93 2.69
N PRO A 70 13.38 -15.15 1.46
CA PRO A 70 14.58 -14.48 0.98
C PRO A 70 14.39 -12.96 0.90
N ILE A 71 15.50 -12.22 1.00
CA ILE A 71 15.50 -10.77 0.76
C ILE A 71 15.10 -10.54 -0.70
N PRO A 72 14.03 -9.79 -0.98
CA PRO A 72 13.56 -9.64 -2.35
C PRO A 72 14.50 -8.76 -3.17
N TYR A 73 14.85 -9.20 -4.38
CA TYR A 73 15.70 -8.50 -5.35
C TYR A 73 15.13 -8.62 -6.77
N GLY A 74 15.53 -7.73 -7.69
CA GLY A 74 15.20 -7.83 -9.12
C GLY A 74 14.52 -6.58 -9.67
N TYR A 75 13.29 -6.28 -9.23
CA TYR A 75 12.60 -5.08 -9.70
C TYR A 75 13.24 -3.81 -9.10
N TRP A 76 13.47 -2.79 -9.94
CA TRP A 76 14.30 -1.62 -9.62
C TRP A 76 13.93 -0.92 -8.30
N ILE A 77 12.64 -0.93 -7.95
CA ILE A 77 12.12 -0.26 -6.75
C ILE A 77 12.57 -0.93 -5.44
N PHE A 78 12.87 -2.23 -5.46
CA PHE A 78 13.38 -2.96 -4.29
C PHE A 78 14.79 -2.52 -3.87
N ASN A 79 15.53 -1.86 -4.77
CA ASN A 79 16.83 -1.29 -4.42
C ASN A 79 16.69 -0.08 -3.49
N TYR A 80 15.54 0.59 -3.52
CA TYR A 80 15.27 1.79 -2.74
C TYR A 80 14.42 1.50 -1.50
N PHE A 81 13.44 0.60 -1.63
CA PHE A 81 12.47 0.31 -0.58
C PHE A 81 12.44 -1.16 -0.20
N SER A 82 12.29 -1.38 1.10
CA SER A 82 12.20 -2.71 1.70
C SER A 82 10.86 -3.38 1.38
N CYS A 83 9.79 -2.59 1.46
CA CYS A 83 8.42 -2.99 1.18
C CYS A 83 7.80 -2.00 0.18
N PRO A 84 8.16 -2.09 -1.11
CA PRO A 84 7.68 -1.14 -2.11
C PRO A 84 6.17 -1.23 -2.33
N ASN A 85 5.57 -2.41 -2.09
CA ASN A 85 4.12 -2.62 -2.15
C ASN A 85 3.35 -1.65 -1.25
N SER A 86 3.83 -1.38 -0.04
CA SER A 86 3.13 -0.49 0.91
C SER A 86 3.07 0.95 0.42
N ILE A 87 4.12 1.45 -0.26
CA ILE A 87 4.14 2.80 -0.84
C ILE A 87 3.21 2.89 -2.05
N ILE A 88 3.28 1.89 -2.92
CA ILE A 88 2.46 1.87 -4.13
C ILE A 88 0.97 1.76 -3.79
N GLU A 89 0.62 1.01 -2.75
CA GLU A 89 -0.75 0.95 -2.25
C GLU A 89 -1.25 2.32 -1.77
N ILE A 90 -0.42 3.09 -1.05
CA ILE A 90 -0.76 4.48 -0.69
C ILE A 90 -1.02 5.33 -1.93
N ILE A 91 -0.21 5.20 -2.98
CA ILE A 91 -0.39 5.95 -4.24
C ILE A 91 -1.70 5.56 -4.94
N ILE A 92 -2.08 4.28 -4.91
CA ILE A 92 -3.36 3.81 -5.45
C ILE A 92 -4.52 4.48 -4.70
N TYR A 93 -4.52 4.46 -3.37
CA TYR A 93 -5.60 5.11 -2.60
C TYR A 93 -5.59 6.63 -2.73
N LEU A 94 -4.43 7.24 -2.94
CA LEU A 94 -4.32 8.67 -3.26
C LEU A 94 -5.00 8.98 -4.60
N SER A 95 -4.85 8.11 -5.61
CA SER A 95 -5.56 8.27 -6.89
C SER A 95 -7.09 8.17 -6.70
N PHE A 96 -7.57 7.24 -5.87
CA PHE A 96 -8.99 7.15 -5.54
C PHE A 96 -9.50 8.39 -4.81
N PHE A 97 -8.71 8.97 -3.90
CA PHE A 97 -9.05 10.22 -3.25
C PHE A 97 -9.13 11.39 -4.24
N LEU A 98 -8.25 11.44 -5.24
CA LEU A 98 -8.25 12.47 -6.29
C LEU A 98 -9.43 12.34 -7.27
N THR A 99 -9.88 11.13 -7.58
CA THR A 99 -11.11 10.90 -8.37
C THR A 99 -12.37 11.09 -7.56
N SER A 100 -12.30 10.89 -6.24
CA SER A 100 -13.43 11.13 -5.35
C SER A 100 -13.64 12.63 -5.21
N HIS A 101 -14.87 13.07 -4.96
CA HIS A 101 -15.22 14.47 -4.69
C HIS A 101 -14.66 15.00 -3.37
N ARG A 102 -13.54 14.44 -2.89
CA ARG A 102 -12.86 14.72 -1.63
C ARG A 102 -13.79 14.62 -0.43
N THR A 103 -14.62 13.58 -0.44
CA THR A 103 -15.51 13.23 0.66
C THR A 103 -14.71 13.00 1.94
N SER A 104 -15.31 13.29 3.08
CA SER A 104 -14.67 13.08 4.40
C SER A 104 -14.37 11.60 4.62
N ALA A 105 -15.26 10.72 4.15
CA ALA A 105 -15.06 9.27 4.15
C ALA A 105 -13.79 8.86 3.38
N MET A 106 -13.54 9.42 2.20
CA MET A 106 -12.34 9.09 1.41
C MET A 106 -11.07 9.69 1.99
N ALA A 107 -11.14 10.89 2.58
CA ALA A 107 -10.01 11.44 3.31
C ALA A 107 -9.63 10.54 4.51
N SER A 108 -10.63 10.10 5.27
CA SER A 108 -10.44 9.20 6.42
C SER A 108 -9.88 7.85 6.00
N LEU A 109 -10.37 7.29 4.89
CA LEU A 109 -9.83 6.07 4.28
C LEU A 109 -8.36 6.23 3.89
N LEU A 110 -8.00 7.33 3.25
CA LEU A 110 -6.62 7.59 2.84
C LEU A 110 -5.68 7.68 4.04
N VAL A 111 -6.09 8.36 5.12
CA VAL A 111 -5.32 8.45 6.37
C VAL A 111 -5.19 7.07 7.02
N TRP A 112 -6.26 6.28 7.05
CA TRP A 112 -6.22 4.91 7.54
C TRP A 112 -5.24 4.03 6.76
N VAL A 113 -5.32 4.04 5.42
CA VAL A 113 -4.40 3.26 4.57
C VAL A 113 -2.97 3.73 4.75
N PHE A 114 -2.74 5.05 4.75
CA PHE A 114 -1.42 5.63 4.97
C PHE A 114 -0.80 5.16 6.28
N THR A 115 -1.53 5.25 7.39
CA THR A 115 -1.05 4.84 8.71
C THR A 115 -0.80 3.34 8.78
N ASN A 116 -1.73 2.51 8.31
CA ASN A 116 -1.61 1.06 8.34
C ASN A 116 -0.44 0.56 7.48
N GLN A 117 -0.29 1.10 6.27
CA GLN A 117 0.80 0.74 5.36
C GLN A 117 2.15 1.25 5.86
N SER A 118 2.20 2.45 6.43
CA SER A 118 3.41 2.99 7.08
C SER A 118 3.89 2.08 8.21
N LEU A 119 2.99 1.70 9.11
CA LEU A 119 3.32 0.82 10.23
C LEU A 119 3.78 -0.56 9.75
N SER A 120 3.06 -1.15 8.79
CA SER A 120 3.38 -2.46 8.22
C SER A 120 4.77 -2.48 7.56
N ALA A 121 5.10 -1.45 6.78
CA ALA A 121 6.40 -1.34 6.15
C ALA A 121 7.54 -1.17 7.17
N LEU A 122 7.31 -0.40 8.24
CA LEU A 122 8.28 -0.15 9.30
C LEU A 122 8.55 -1.42 10.11
N LEU A 123 7.50 -2.17 10.46
CA LEU A 123 7.62 -3.47 11.14
C LEU A 123 8.35 -4.49 10.28
N ASN A 124 8.01 -4.59 8.99
CA ASN A 124 8.69 -5.49 8.06
C ASN A 124 10.16 -5.11 7.88
N HIS A 125 10.48 -3.83 7.70
CA HIS A 125 11.86 -3.36 7.60
C HIS A 125 12.67 -3.70 8.86
N ARG A 126 12.10 -3.43 10.05
CA ARG A 126 12.75 -3.81 11.34
C ARG A 126 12.94 -5.31 11.46
N TRP A 127 11.97 -6.11 11.01
CA TRP A 127 12.08 -7.56 11.00
C TRP A 127 13.24 -8.01 10.10
N PHE A 128 13.31 -7.49 8.86
CA PHE A 128 14.40 -7.79 7.94
C PHE A 128 15.77 -7.39 8.51
N CYS A 129 15.91 -6.18 9.09
CA CYS A 129 17.17 -5.75 9.71
C CYS A 129 17.59 -6.63 10.89
N ARG A 130 16.64 -7.03 11.75
CA ARG A 130 16.93 -7.92 12.89
C ARG A 130 17.31 -9.33 12.44
N TYR A 131 16.65 -9.82 11.40
CA TYR A 131 16.81 -11.18 10.91
C TYR A 131 18.12 -11.35 10.12
N TYR A 132 18.37 -10.44 9.17
CA TYR A 132 19.51 -10.53 8.26
C TYR A 132 20.75 -9.78 8.73
N LYS A 133 20.63 -8.90 9.75
CA LYS A 133 21.73 -8.15 10.35
C LYS A 133 22.67 -7.55 9.29
N ASP A 134 23.92 -8.00 9.25
CA ASP A 134 24.97 -7.48 8.37
C ASP A 134 24.74 -7.81 6.88
N SER A 135 23.92 -8.82 6.57
CA SER A 135 23.57 -9.21 5.20
C SER A 135 22.45 -8.33 4.60
N TYR A 136 21.86 -7.43 5.39
CA TYR A 136 20.78 -6.56 4.91
C TYR A 136 21.33 -5.28 4.26
N PRO A 137 20.89 -4.91 3.03
CA PRO A 137 21.40 -3.72 2.35
C PRO A 137 20.99 -2.43 3.08
N THR A 138 21.99 -1.71 3.59
CA THR A 138 21.85 -0.46 4.37
C THR A 138 21.24 0.71 3.60
N LYS A 139 21.20 0.63 2.26
CA LYS A 139 20.61 1.67 1.40
C LYS A 139 19.09 1.60 1.28
N ARG A 140 18.46 0.47 1.66
CA ARG A 140 17.00 0.30 1.56
C ARG A 140 16.28 1.04 2.68
N ARG A 141 15.19 1.71 2.34
CA ARG A 141 14.36 2.47 3.27
C ARG A 141 13.04 1.75 3.56
N ALA A 142 12.38 2.11 4.65
CA ALA A 142 11.12 1.49 5.06
C ALA A 142 9.94 2.02 4.24
N LEU A 143 9.72 3.35 4.20
CA LEU A 143 8.57 3.93 3.51
C LEU A 143 8.80 5.33 2.94
N ILE A 144 9.24 6.30 3.73
CA ILE A 144 9.43 7.69 3.27
C ILE A 144 10.92 8.02 3.33
N PRO A 145 11.55 8.44 2.21
CA PRO A 145 12.91 8.90 2.30
C PRO A 145 12.99 10.10 3.25
N PHE A 146 13.77 9.96 4.33
CA PHE A 146 14.18 11.01 5.28
C PHE A 146 13.22 11.37 6.44
N ILE A 147 12.11 10.66 6.62
CA ILE A 147 11.28 10.78 7.84
C ILE A 147 11.30 9.48 8.67
N LEU A 148 11.43 8.31 8.01
CA LEU A 148 11.45 6.97 8.63
C LEU A 148 12.30 5.97 7.83
#